data_AF-A0A7C2QJE3-F1
#
_entry.id   AF-A0A7C2QJE3-F1
#
_cell.length_a   1.000
_cell.length_b   1.000
_cell.length_c   1.000
_cell.angle_alpha   90.00
_cell.angle_beta   90.00
_cell.angle_gamma   90.00
#
_symmetry.space_group_name_H-M   'P 1'
#
loop_
_entity.id
_entity.type
_entity.pdbx_description
1 polymer ?
#
loop_
_entity_poly.entity_id
_entity_poly.type
_entity_poly.pdbx_seq_one_letter_code
_entity_poly.pdbx_strand_id
1 'polypeptide(L)'
;MSFLKRYAELRRQKGSILCISLDVKRKGETRKEYLERLKQLVERTAPYTVAFKINENYTRHLSVEDHQEITQLCKSLGTLTIYDCKLSDITSTATTGIGIVKDMGYDGLTVNPIFGNLSQIAEVAHELGIALFSVTLPSNPESSRLFKLDIGDKKLFEIFAEDAKISKVDGLVVSATETASADDITTIRKAVGEEPIILFPGIGAQSGDMEKAIVHGGWNVLLNVGRSIVESPEPERAAAEYRKVLTESWIRVNAALEIIRTPGVYRYSPEKPFILSSGKESDYYVDIRALYSHPEPRSKIAELMLVKISMEGNVNVDKVATTETAGIPIASIVADRLCKGLVYVRHKEKGYGTGRKVEGIVQHGDRVICVDDLTTTGETAEDCVKAVSELGGKVLTYYVVFDREEGAADRLSSIGVRLSCLTNTSTLRSLMKKAA
;
A
#
# COMPACT_ATOMS: atom_id res chain seq x y z
N MET A 1 2.68 -10.23 17.71
CA MET A 1 1.80 -9.66 16.66
C MET A 1 2.02 -10.43 15.37
N SER A 2 0.96 -10.78 14.63
CA SER A 2 1.10 -11.53 13.37
C SER A 2 1.80 -10.72 12.29
N PHE A 3 2.33 -11.41 11.27
CA PHE A 3 2.99 -10.79 10.12
C PHE A 3 2.08 -9.79 9.41
N LEU A 4 0.82 -10.16 9.15
CA LEU A 4 -0.16 -9.30 8.48
C LEU A 4 -0.41 -7.98 9.22
N LYS A 5 -0.51 -8.03 10.55
CA LYS A 5 -0.68 -6.82 11.39
C LYS A 5 0.57 -5.93 11.34
N ARG A 6 1.76 -6.53 11.46
CA ARG A 6 3.03 -5.80 11.30
C ARG A 6 3.16 -5.17 9.92
N TYR A 7 2.79 -5.88 8.86
CA TYR A 7 2.79 -5.36 7.49
C TYR A 7 1.84 -4.16 7.35
N ALA A 8 0.62 -4.23 7.87
CA ALA A 8 -0.33 -3.12 7.82
C ALA A 8 0.19 -1.87 8.55
N GLU A 9 0.78 -2.04 9.73
CA GLU A 9 1.40 -0.94 10.50
C GLU A 9 2.60 -0.34 9.77
N LEU A 10 3.50 -1.18 9.26
CA LEU A 10 4.68 -0.71 8.54
C LEU A 10 4.32 -0.05 7.21
N ARG A 11 3.31 -0.55 6.48
CA ARG A 11 2.77 0.10 5.27
C ARG A 11 2.35 1.53 5.56
N ARG A 12 1.65 1.75 6.68
CA ARG A 12 1.26 3.08 7.13
C ARG A 12 2.47 3.93 7.48
N GLN A 13 3.29 3.49 8.42
CA GLN A 13 4.43 4.25 8.95
C GLN A 13 5.45 4.61 7.86
N LYS A 14 5.76 3.64 6.99
CA LYS A 14 6.69 3.83 5.88
C LYS A 14 6.01 4.43 4.66
N GLY A 15 4.69 4.58 4.61
CA GLY A 15 3.99 5.00 3.40
C GLY A 15 4.46 4.22 2.17
N SER A 16 4.44 2.89 2.26
CA SER A 16 5.08 2.02 1.26
C SER A 16 4.39 0.67 1.14
N ILE A 17 4.32 0.14 -0.08
CA ILE A 17 3.97 -1.26 -0.38
C ILE A 17 5.11 -2.00 -1.09
N LEU A 18 6.30 -1.39 -1.10
CA LEU A 18 7.49 -1.92 -1.75
C LEU A 18 8.08 -3.06 -0.92
N CYS A 19 8.48 -4.13 -1.59
CA CYS A 19 9.40 -5.14 -1.09
C CYS A 19 10.68 -5.09 -1.93
N ILE A 20 11.84 -5.09 -1.28
CA ILE A 20 13.12 -5.08 -1.98
C ILE A 20 13.72 -6.48 -1.95
N SER A 21 14.01 -7.05 -3.12
CA SER A 21 14.77 -8.31 -3.19
C SER A 21 16.27 -8.04 -3.10
N LEU A 22 16.93 -8.63 -2.10
CA LEU A 22 18.39 -8.61 -1.95
C LEU A 22 19.06 -9.70 -2.82
N ASP A 23 18.65 -9.77 -4.09
CA ASP A 23 19.14 -10.74 -5.08
C ASP A 23 20.47 -10.26 -5.69
N VAL A 24 21.49 -10.19 -4.84
CA VAL A 24 22.75 -9.53 -5.16
C VAL A 24 23.77 -10.54 -5.66
N LYS A 25 24.22 -10.41 -6.91
CA LYS A 25 25.26 -11.28 -7.47
C LYS A 25 26.60 -11.08 -6.75
N ARG A 26 27.33 -12.17 -6.53
CA ARG A 26 28.70 -12.15 -6.00
C ARG A 26 29.69 -11.66 -7.07
N LYS A 27 30.68 -10.87 -6.66
CA LYS A 27 31.72 -10.29 -7.53
C LYS A 27 33.12 -10.75 -7.13
N GLY A 28 33.28 -12.03 -6.79
CA GLY A 28 34.56 -12.59 -6.32
C GLY A 28 34.95 -12.21 -4.88
N GLU A 29 34.07 -11.49 -4.19
CA GLU A 29 34.26 -11.04 -2.82
C GLU A 29 34.22 -12.19 -1.79
N THR A 30 34.87 -11.97 -0.66
CA THR A 30 34.81 -12.84 0.51
C THR A 30 33.41 -12.85 1.13
N ARG A 31 33.10 -13.87 1.93
CA ARG A 31 31.83 -13.98 2.65
C ARG A 31 31.52 -12.73 3.50
N LYS A 32 32.53 -12.19 4.18
CA LYS A 32 32.39 -11.00 5.05
C LYS A 32 32.10 -9.74 4.24
N GLU A 33 32.80 -9.54 3.12
CA GLU A 33 32.56 -8.39 2.22
C GLU A 33 31.16 -8.45 1.60
N TYR A 34 30.70 -9.64 1.21
CA TYR A 34 29.35 -9.84 0.70
C TYR A 34 28.28 -9.49 1.74
N LEU A 35 28.44 -9.99 2.98
CA LEU A 35 27.54 -9.69 4.10
C LEU A 35 27.47 -8.19 4.38
N GLU A 36 28.62 -7.52 4.44
CA GLU A 36 28.69 -6.08 4.69
C GLU A 36 28.00 -5.29 3.57
N ARG A 37 28.17 -5.70 2.31
CA ARG A 37 27.47 -5.08 1.18
C ARG A 37 25.95 -5.26 1.24
N LEU A 38 25.46 -6.40 1.73
CA LEU A 38 24.03 -6.58 1.97
C LEU A 38 23.51 -5.65 3.06
N LYS A 39 24.24 -5.52 4.18
CA LYS A 39 23.88 -4.63 5.29
C LYS A 39 23.82 -3.16 4.87
N GLN A 40 24.80 -2.71 4.10
CA GLN A 40 24.80 -1.35 3.52
C GLN A 40 23.61 -1.10 2.59
N LEU A 41 23.21 -2.09 1.78
CA LEU A 41 22.01 -1.98 0.95
C LEU A 41 20.74 -1.88 1.80
N VAL A 42 20.64 -2.67 2.88
CA VAL A 42 19.53 -2.59 3.84
C VAL A 42 19.45 -1.20 4.46
N GLU A 43 20.54 -0.67 5.01
CA GLU A 43 20.56 0.65 5.64
C GLU A 43 20.11 1.77 4.70
N ARG A 44 20.62 1.76 3.46
CA ARG A 44 20.33 2.78 2.44
C ARG A 44 18.89 2.73 1.95
N THR A 45 18.22 1.59 2.00
CA THR A 45 16.92 1.38 1.35
C THR A 45 15.76 1.10 2.32
N ALA A 46 16.03 0.75 3.57
CA ALA A 46 15.03 0.50 4.61
C ALA A 46 14.03 1.65 4.88
N PRO A 47 14.38 2.94 4.67
CA PRO A 47 13.38 4.01 4.78
C PRO A 47 12.23 3.90 3.76
N TYR A 48 12.44 3.18 2.65
CA TYR A 48 11.52 3.18 1.50
C TYR A 48 10.72 1.89 1.32
N THR A 49 11.09 0.81 2.02
CA THR A 49 10.48 -0.51 1.86
C THR A 49 9.81 -0.97 3.15
N VAL A 50 8.77 -1.80 3.04
CA VAL A 50 8.17 -2.47 4.21
C VAL A 50 8.82 -3.82 4.49
N ALA A 51 9.41 -4.45 3.47
CA ALA A 51 9.98 -5.78 3.58
C ALA A 51 11.25 -5.93 2.72
N PHE A 52 12.14 -6.78 3.17
CA PHE A 52 13.22 -7.33 2.37
C PHE A 52 12.95 -8.80 2.08
N LYS A 53 13.06 -9.19 0.81
CA LYS A 53 13.02 -10.59 0.39
C LYS A 53 14.43 -11.06 0.07
N ILE A 54 14.86 -12.17 0.66
CA ILE A 54 16.20 -12.70 0.48
C ILE A 54 16.09 -14.07 -0.17
N ASN A 55 16.56 -14.19 -1.41
CA ASN A 55 16.54 -15.47 -2.12
C ASN A 55 17.69 -16.36 -1.65
N GLU A 56 17.34 -17.59 -1.26
CA GLU A 56 18.27 -18.59 -0.76
C GLU A 56 19.46 -18.79 -1.70
N ASN A 57 19.24 -18.81 -3.02
CA ASN A 57 20.31 -19.14 -3.98
C ASN A 57 21.45 -18.12 -3.99
N TYR A 58 21.19 -16.86 -3.63
CA TYR A 58 22.22 -15.83 -3.53
C TYR A 58 22.96 -15.89 -2.18
N THR A 59 22.32 -16.46 -1.16
CA THR A 59 22.78 -16.38 0.23
C THR A 59 23.13 -17.73 0.85
N ARG A 60 23.03 -18.85 0.11
CA ARG A 60 23.33 -20.22 0.59
C ARG A 60 24.74 -20.43 1.16
N HIS A 61 25.67 -19.52 0.88
CA HIS A 61 27.04 -19.55 1.39
C HIS A 61 27.21 -18.81 2.73
N LEU A 62 26.18 -18.10 3.19
CA LEU A 62 26.12 -17.43 4.47
C LEU A 62 25.74 -18.44 5.57
N SER A 63 26.22 -18.22 6.80
CA SER A 63 25.75 -19.04 7.93
C SER A 63 24.46 -18.51 8.52
N VAL A 64 23.91 -19.23 9.49
CA VAL A 64 22.74 -18.80 10.27
C VAL A 64 23.03 -17.46 10.97
N GLU A 65 24.22 -17.28 11.53
CA GLU A 65 24.63 -16.06 12.22
C GLU A 65 24.70 -14.85 11.26
N ASP A 66 25.18 -15.03 10.03
CA ASP A 66 25.17 -13.95 9.03
C ASP A 66 23.74 -13.52 8.69
N HIS A 67 22.83 -14.49 8.55
CA HIS A 67 21.42 -14.22 8.32
C HIS A 67 20.79 -13.48 9.51
N GLN A 68 21.14 -13.87 10.74
CA GLN A 68 20.72 -13.16 11.95
C GLN A 68 21.21 -11.71 11.96
N GLU A 69 22.44 -11.44 11.52
CA GLU A 69 22.93 -10.06 11.40
C GLU A 69 22.06 -9.23 10.45
N ILE A 70 21.69 -9.79 9.29
CA ILE A 70 20.85 -9.11 8.31
C ILE A 70 19.43 -8.91 8.84
N THR A 71 18.81 -9.95 9.41
CA THR A 71 17.43 -9.91 9.89
C THR A 71 17.27 -9.01 11.12
N GLN A 72 18.25 -8.98 12.02
CA GLN A 72 18.27 -8.06 13.16
C GLN A 72 18.40 -6.60 12.70
N LEU A 73 19.24 -6.32 11.70
CA LEU A 73 19.37 -4.99 11.12
C LEU A 73 18.06 -4.53 10.47
N CYS A 74 17.42 -5.39 9.67
CA CYS A 74 16.10 -5.12 9.10
C CYS A 74 15.07 -4.79 10.19
N LYS A 75 15.04 -5.61 11.26
CA LYS A 75 14.14 -5.39 12.41
C LYS A 75 14.40 -4.06 13.12
N SER A 76 15.67 -3.68 13.35
CA SER A 76 16.00 -2.39 13.98
C SER A 76 15.63 -1.19 13.11
N LEU A 77 15.56 -1.37 11.79
CA LEU A 77 15.16 -0.34 10.83
C LEU A 77 13.65 -0.38 10.52
N GLY A 78 12.89 -1.23 11.20
CA GLY A 78 11.44 -1.33 11.06
C GLY A 78 11.02 -1.89 9.70
N THR A 79 11.61 -3.01 9.28
CA THR A 79 11.18 -3.75 8.09
C THR A 79 10.94 -5.23 8.42
N LEU A 80 10.16 -5.89 7.57
CA LEU A 80 9.94 -7.34 7.61
C LEU A 80 10.97 -8.07 6.76
N THR A 81 11.19 -9.35 7.03
CA THR A 81 12.05 -10.20 6.21
C THR A 81 11.33 -11.46 5.72
N ILE A 82 11.49 -11.77 4.44
CA ILE A 82 10.93 -12.97 3.80
C ILE A 82 12.06 -13.79 3.20
N TYR A 83 12.22 -15.03 3.62
CA TYR A 83 13.18 -15.97 3.03
C TYR A 83 12.57 -16.67 1.81
N ASP A 84 13.08 -16.36 0.62
CA ASP A 84 12.58 -16.94 -0.62
C ASP A 84 13.34 -18.23 -0.97
N CYS A 85 12.94 -19.33 -0.32
CA CYS A 85 13.50 -20.67 -0.51
C CYS A 85 12.59 -21.62 -1.30
N LYS A 86 11.30 -21.31 -1.44
CA LYS A 86 10.29 -22.18 -2.09
C LYS A 86 10.31 -23.59 -1.52
N LEU A 87 10.34 -23.69 -0.19
CA LEU A 87 10.41 -24.94 0.56
C LEU A 87 9.36 -25.94 0.04
N SER A 88 9.76 -27.19 -0.18
CA SER A 88 8.91 -28.18 -0.84
C SER A 88 9.40 -29.58 -0.49
N ASP A 89 8.81 -30.20 0.53
CA ASP A 89 9.20 -31.53 1.00
C ASP A 89 8.06 -32.15 1.82
N ILE A 90 8.21 -33.42 2.23
CA ILE A 90 7.32 -34.04 3.21
C ILE A 90 7.36 -33.27 4.54
N THR A 91 6.29 -33.38 5.32
CA THR A 91 6.07 -32.51 6.50
C THR A 91 7.21 -32.57 7.52
N SER A 92 7.79 -33.75 7.78
CA SER A 92 8.91 -33.89 8.72
C SER A 92 10.16 -33.12 8.29
N THR A 93 10.53 -33.19 7.00
CA THR A 93 11.67 -32.43 6.45
C THR A 93 11.37 -30.94 6.37
N ALA A 94 10.16 -30.57 5.93
CA ALA A 94 9.73 -29.19 5.86
C ALA A 94 9.75 -28.51 7.25
N THR A 95 9.36 -29.23 8.31
CA THR A 95 9.43 -28.76 9.70
C THR A 95 10.85 -28.32 10.07
N THR A 96 11.86 -29.14 9.75
CA THR A 96 13.27 -28.80 9.97
C THR A 96 13.67 -27.55 9.18
N GLY A 97 13.25 -27.44 7.92
CA GLY A 97 13.50 -26.27 7.09
C GLY A 97 12.92 -24.98 7.67
N ILE A 98 11.67 -25.03 8.17
CA ILE A 98 11.03 -23.87 8.83
C ILE A 98 11.76 -23.50 10.11
N GLY A 99 12.19 -24.49 10.90
CA GLY A 99 13.02 -24.28 12.10
C GLY A 99 14.30 -23.52 11.79
N ILE A 100 15.02 -23.91 10.74
CA ILE A 100 16.25 -23.21 10.30
C ILE A 100 15.93 -21.76 9.89
N VAL A 101 14.84 -21.53 9.16
CA VAL A 101 14.45 -20.16 8.75
C VAL A 101 14.11 -19.29 9.96
N LYS A 102 13.48 -19.87 10.99
CA LYS A 102 13.26 -19.20 12.27
C LYS A 102 14.57 -18.89 12.99
N ASP A 103 15.50 -19.83 13.03
CA ASP A 103 16.82 -19.63 13.65
C ASP A 103 17.62 -18.53 12.95
N MET A 104 17.48 -18.40 11.63
CA MET A 104 18.01 -17.29 10.83
C MET A 104 17.34 -15.93 11.13
N GLY A 105 16.20 -15.91 11.84
CA GLY A 105 15.51 -14.71 12.29
C GLY A 105 14.52 -14.11 11.28
N TYR A 106 14.09 -14.86 10.27
CA TYR A 106 13.13 -14.36 9.28
C TYR A 106 11.70 -14.26 9.82
N ASP A 107 10.93 -13.31 9.28
CA ASP A 107 9.51 -13.15 9.64
C ASP A 107 8.58 -14.03 8.78
N GLY A 108 9.03 -14.47 7.61
CA GLY A 108 8.26 -15.32 6.70
C GLY A 108 9.12 -16.08 5.70
N LEU A 109 8.52 -17.04 4.99
CA LEU A 109 9.18 -17.81 3.93
C LEU A 109 8.25 -18.14 2.77
N THR A 110 8.84 -18.45 1.61
CA THR A 110 8.09 -18.97 0.45
C THR A 110 8.07 -20.50 0.43
N VAL A 111 6.93 -21.08 0.05
CA VAL A 111 6.70 -22.54 -0.05
C VAL A 111 6.14 -22.89 -1.42
N ASN A 112 6.48 -24.05 -1.96
CA ASN A 112 5.83 -24.61 -3.13
C ASN A 112 4.79 -25.67 -2.69
N PRO A 113 3.49 -25.50 -3.00
CA PRO A 113 2.44 -26.37 -2.50
C PRO A 113 2.34 -27.73 -3.21
N ILE A 114 3.21 -28.03 -4.19
CA ILE A 114 3.08 -29.20 -5.09
C ILE A 114 3.01 -30.57 -4.38
N PHE A 115 3.51 -30.69 -3.15
CA PHE A 115 3.45 -31.93 -2.35
C PHE A 115 2.10 -32.15 -1.64
N GLY A 116 1.18 -31.18 -1.70
CA GLY A 116 -0.18 -31.31 -1.17
C GLY A 116 -0.29 -31.25 0.36
N ASN A 117 0.80 -31.03 1.08
CA ASN A 117 0.85 -30.93 2.54
C ASN A 117 0.87 -29.48 3.06
N LEU A 118 0.29 -28.54 2.29
CA LEU A 118 0.35 -27.11 2.60
C LEU A 118 -0.27 -26.77 3.96
N SER A 119 -1.36 -27.43 4.35
CA SER A 119 -2.03 -27.17 5.63
C SER A 119 -1.16 -27.55 6.82
N GLN A 120 -0.46 -28.69 6.76
CA GLN A 120 0.47 -29.10 7.83
C GLN A 120 1.69 -28.16 7.88
N ILE A 121 2.19 -27.73 6.72
CA ILE A 121 3.30 -26.77 6.65
C ILE A 121 2.90 -25.41 7.25
N ALA A 122 1.68 -24.94 6.95
CA ALA A 122 1.14 -23.69 7.49
C ALA A 122 0.97 -23.74 9.01
N GLU A 123 0.44 -24.84 9.54
CA GLU A 123 0.31 -25.07 10.99
C GLU A 123 1.68 -24.97 11.69
N VAL A 124 2.68 -25.71 11.21
CA VAL A 124 4.05 -25.66 11.77
C VAL A 124 4.67 -24.27 11.66
N ALA A 125 4.50 -23.58 10.52
CA ALA A 125 5.00 -22.23 10.35
C ALA A 125 4.38 -21.26 11.35
N HIS A 126 3.06 -21.32 11.55
CA HIS A 126 2.33 -20.46 12.48
C HIS A 126 2.69 -20.72 13.94
N GLU A 127 2.84 -21.98 14.34
CA GLU A 127 3.35 -22.35 15.68
C GLU A 127 4.75 -21.76 15.94
N LEU A 128 5.58 -21.73 14.91
CA LEU A 128 6.91 -21.16 14.96
C LEU A 128 6.94 -19.63 14.84
N GLY A 129 5.81 -19.00 14.50
CA GLY A 129 5.68 -17.55 14.32
C GLY A 129 6.15 -17.03 12.97
N ILE A 130 6.22 -17.90 11.97
CA ILE A 130 6.69 -17.63 10.61
C ILE A 130 5.51 -17.51 9.66
N ALA A 131 5.47 -16.43 8.88
CA ALA A 131 4.48 -16.26 7.82
C ALA A 131 4.79 -17.14 6.60
N LEU A 132 3.74 -17.70 5.99
CA LEU A 132 3.87 -18.57 4.83
C LEU A 132 3.37 -17.91 3.55
N PHE A 133 4.24 -17.85 2.53
CA PHE A 133 3.91 -17.36 1.18
C PHE A 133 3.87 -18.51 0.18
N SER A 134 2.67 -18.96 -0.20
CA SER A 134 2.50 -20.08 -1.12
C SER A 134 2.71 -19.65 -2.58
N VAL A 135 3.54 -20.38 -3.33
CA VAL A 135 3.72 -20.15 -4.76
C VAL A 135 2.48 -20.59 -5.52
N THR A 136 1.75 -19.64 -6.08
CA THR A 136 0.46 -19.90 -6.75
C THR A 136 0.54 -19.73 -8.26
N LEU A 137 1.21 -18.67 -8.75
CA LEU A 137 1.45 -18.47 -10.18
C LEU A 137 2.75 -17.69 -10.39
N PRO A 138 3.91 -18.34 -10.53
CA PRO A 138 5.22 -17.68 -10.49
C PRO A 138 5.51 -16.88 -11.77
N SER A 139 6.53 -15.99 -11.75
CA SER A 139 6.80 -15.06 -12.86
C SER A 139 7.60 -15.62 -14.04
N ASN A 140 8.07 -16.87 -13.96
CA ASN A 140 8.76 -17.52 -15.06
C ASN A 140 7.75 -17.82 -16.21
N PRO A 141 7.93 -17.33 -17.44
CA PRO A 141 6.99 -17.57 -18.53
C PRO A 141 6.66 -19.05 -18.77
N GLU A 142 7.67 -19.92 -18.70
CA GLU A 142 7.53 -21.37 -18.90
C GLU A 142 6.69 -22.06 -17.83
N SER A 143 6.52 -21.44 -16.65
CA SER A 143 5.68 -21.98 -15.59
C SER A 143 4.22 -22.11 -16.01
N SER A 144 3.76 -21.28 -16.98
CA SER A 144 2.40 -21.34 -17.50
C SER A 144 2.03 -22.74 -18.01
N ARG A 145 3.00 -23.49 -18.55
CA ARG A 145 2.80 -24.87 -19.03
C ARG A 145 2.28 -25.82 -17.95
N LEU A 146 2.66 -25.59 -16.69
CA LEU A 146 2.25 -26.41 -15.54
C LEU A 146 1.11 -25.74 -14.78
N PHE A 147 1.28 -24.47 -14.41
CA PHE A 147 0.33 -23.78 -13.54
C PHE A 147 -1.01 -23.48 -14.21
N LYS A 148 -1.07 -23.43 -15.55
CA LYS A 148 -2.32 -23.28 -16.31
C LYS A 148 -2.81 -24.59 -16.93
N LEU A 149 -2.27 -25.73 -16.52
CA LEU A 149 -2.79 -27.03 -16.92
C LEU A 149 -4.18 -27.24 -16.34
N ASP A 150 -5.12 -27.70 -17.17
CA ASP A 150 -6.46 -28.07 -16.72
C ASP A 150 -6.41 -29.38 -15.92
N ILE A 151 -6.99 -29.36 -14.73
CA ILE A 151 -7.16 -30.48 -13.80
C ILE A 151 -8.65 -30.53 -13.46
N GLY A 152 -9.40 -31.27 -14.28
CA GLY A 152 -10.87 -31.26 -14.21
C GLY A 152 -11.43 -29.94 -14.73
N ASP A 153 -12.18 -29.23 -13.89
CA ASP A 153 -12.83 -27.95 -14.20
C ASP A 153 -11.99 -26.72 -13.81
N LYS A 154 -10.79 -26.93 -13.25
CA LYS A 154 -9.90 -25.87 -12.75
C LYS A 154 -8.51 -25.99 -13.32
N LYS A 155 -7.79 -24.88 -13.36
CA LYS A 155 -6.35 -24.84 -13.60
C LYS A 155 -5.58 -25.13 -12.31
N LEU A 156 -4.37 -25.65 -12.43
CA LEU A 156 -3.51 -25.94 -11.26
C LEU A 156 -3.34 -24.73 -10.32
N PHE A 157 -3.17 -23.51 -10.84
CA PHE A 157 -3.04 -22.32 -9.99
C PHE A 157 -4.32 -22.00 -9.18
N GLU A 158 -5.50 -22.36 -9.70
CA GLU A 158 -6.78 -22.16 -9.01
C GLU A 158 -6.88 -23.13 -7.83
N ILE A 159 -6.47 -24.38 -8.02
CA ILE A 159 -6.36 -25.39 -6.95
C ILE A 159 -5.39 -24.88 -5.87
N PHE A 160 -4.22 -24.37 -6.25
CA PHE A 160 -3.27 -23.82 -5.27
C PHE A 160 -3.79 -22.58 -4.53
N ALA A 161 -4.63 -21.76 -5.16
CA ALA A 161 -5.29 -20.65 -4.47
C ALA A 161 -6.32 -21.16 -3.45
N GLU A 162 -7.07 -22.21 -3.77
CA GLU A 162 -8.00 -22.85 -2.84
C GLU A 162 -7.28 -23.52 -1.67
N ASP A 163 -6.20 -24.26 -1.94
CA ASP A 163 -5.35 -24.86 -0.91
C ASP A 163 -4.75 -23.79 0.01
N ALA A 164 -4.32 -22.66 -0.55
CA ALA A 164 -3.82 -21.51 0.21
C ALA A 164 -4.88 -20.95 1.17
N LYS A 165 -6.14 -20.85 0.73
CA LYS A 165 -7.26 -20.43 1.58
C LYS A 165 -7.56 -21.44 2.68
N ILE A 166 -7.66 -22.73 2.34
CA ILE A 166 -7.93 -23.80 3.31
C ILE A 166 -6.84 -23.84 4.38
N SER A 167 -5.59 -23.70 3.94
CA SER A 167 -4.39 -23.69 4.80
C SER A 167 -4.15 -22.37 5.52
N LYS A 168 -4.97 -21.34 5.28
CA LYS A 168 -4.88 -20.01 5.89
C LYS A 168 -3.49 -19.37 5.78
N VAL A 169 -2.84 -19.50 4.62
CA VAL A 169 -1.51 -18.92 4.42
C VAL A 169 -1.55 -17.39 4.54
N ASP A 170 -0.44 -16.79 5.00
CA ASP A 170 -0.32 -15.34 5.15
C ASP A 170 -0.19 -14.62 3.80
N GLY A 171 0.31 -15.30 2.78
CA GLY A 171 0.40 -14.72 1.45
C GLY A 171 0.56 -15.71 0.29
N LEU A 172 0.48 -15.15 -0.91
CA LEU A 172 0.60 -15.87 -2.17
C LEU A 172 1.68 -15.20 -3.02
N VAL A 173 2.41 -15.99 -3.81
CA VAL A 173 3.35 -15.47 -4.81
C VAL A 173 2.70 -15.57 -6.18
N VAL A 174 2.43 -14.41 -6.79
CA VAL A 174 1.73 -14.28 -8.07
C VAL A 174 2.49 -13.33 -8.98
N SER A 175 2.69 -13.69 -10.25
CA SER A 175 3.43 -12.88 -11.19
C SER A 175 2.79 -11.51 -11.46
N ALA A 176 3.60 -10.45 -11.56
CA ALA A 176 3.17 -9.18 -12.16
C ALA A 176 3.33 -9.16 -13.70
N THR A 177 4.07 -10.11 -14.28
CA THR A 177 4.36 -10.17 -15.73
C THR A 177 3.17 -10.71 -16.52
N GLU A 178 3.32 -10.85 -17.84
CA GLU A 178 2.32 -11.47 -18.74
C GLU A 178 1.96 -12.92 -18.39
N THR A 179 2.77 -13.62 -17.57
CA THR A 179 2.46 -14.97 -17.10
C THR A 179 1.12 -15.04 -16.38
N ALA A 180 0.76 -14.00 -15.61
CA ALA A 180 -0.54 -13.87 -14.97
C ALA A 180 -1.39 -12.83 -15.70
N SER A 181 -2.54 -13.23 -16.22
CA SER A 181 -3.53 -12.30 -16.77
C SER A 181 -4.25 -11.54 -15.65
N ALA A 182 -4.99 -10.48 -16.01
CA ALA A 182 -5.87 -9.78 -15.08
C ALA A 182 -6.93 -10.72 -14.46
N ASP A 183 -7.46 -11.63 -15.27
CA ASP A 183 -8.44 -12.62 -14.84
C ASP A 183 -7.81 -13.64 -13.89
N ASP A 184 -6.59 -14.12 -14.18
CA ASP A 184 -5.88 -15.05 -13.30
C ASP A 184 -5.71 -14.46 -11.89
N ILE A 185 -5.26 -13.19 -11.81
CA ILE A 185 -5.07 -12.49 -10.52
C ILE A 185 -6.41 -12.28 -9.82
N THR A 186 -7.45 -11.88 -10.57
CA THR A 186 -8.79 -11.67 -10.02
C THR A 186 -9.37 -12.97 -9.47
N THR A 187 -9.19 -14.08 -10.18
CA THR A 187 -9.61 -15.42 -9.73
C THR A 187 -8.88 -15.82 -8.46
N ILE A 188 -7.56 -15.64 -8.39
CA ILE A 188 -6.78 -15.92 -7.17
C ILE A 188 -7.28 -15.07 -6.01
N ARG A 189 -7.45 -13.75 -6.19
CA ARG A 189 -7.93 -12.84 -5.14
C ARG A 189 -9.34 -13.22 -4.66
N LYS A 190 -10.26 -13.55 -5.57
CA LYS A 190 -11.60 -14.02 -5.24
C LYS A 190 -11.57 -15.32 -4.45
N ALA A 191 -10.70 -16.26 -4.83
CA ALA A 191 -10.56 -17.53 -4.13
C ALA A 191 -10.13 -17.30 -2.68
N VAL A 192 -9.08 -16.51 -2.44
CA VAL A 192 -8.42 -16.37 -1.12
C VAL A 192 -8.98 -15.28 -0.22
N GLY A 193 -9.71 -14.31 -0.76
CA GLY A 193 -10.21 -13.15 -0.02
C GLY A 193 -9.17 -12.03 0.14
N GLU A 194 -9.53 -10.96 0.86
CA GLU A 194 -8.70 -9.74 0.97
C GLU A 194 -7.59 -9.81 2.03
N GLU A 195 -7.67 -10.77 2.96
CA GLU A 195 -6.74 -10.82 4.10
C GLU A 195 -5.31 -11.22 3.69
N PRO A 196 -5.07 -12.31 2.94
CA PRO A 196 -3.72 -12.71 2.54
C PRO A 196 -3.03 -11.67 1.64
N ILE A 197 -1.72 -11.50 1.83
CA ILE A 197 -0.91 -10.62 0.98
C ILE A 197 -0.63 -11.32 -0.36
N ILE A 198 -0.86 -10.65 -1.48
CA ILE A 198 -0.27 -11.11 -2.75
C ILE A 198 1.08 -10.42 -2.96
N LEU A 199 2.14 -11.22 -2.90
CA LEU A 199 3.51 -10.84 -3.23
C LEU A 199 3.71 -10.92 -4.75
N PHE A 200 3.93 -9.77 -5.38
CA PHE A 200 4.11 -9.63 -6.82
C PHE A 200 5.58 -9.45 -7.21
N PRO A 201 6.33 -10.52 -7.54
CA PRO A 201 7.61 -10.40 -8.22
C PRO A 201 7.44 -9.98 -9.69
N GLY A 202 8.54 -9.44 -10.26
CA GLY A 202 8.66 -9.14 -11.68
C GLY A 202 8.53 -7.67 -12.07
N ILE A 203 8.38 -6.78 -11.09
CA ILE A 203 8.36 -5.34 -11.36
C ILE A 203 9.78 -4.80 -11.58
N GLY A 204 9.93 -3.87 -12.52
CA GLY A 204 11.22 -3.32 -12.93
C GLY A 204 11.86 -4.20 -14.01
N ALA A 205 12.91 -4.94 -13.66
CA ALA A 205 13.74 -5.70 -14.60
C ALA A 205 13.03 -6.78 -15.43
N GLN A 206 11.81 -7.19 -15.08
CA GLN A 206 10.99 -8.15 -15.85
C GLN A 206 9.75 -7.49 -16.47
N SER A 207 9.70 -6.16 -16.52
CA SER A 207 8.63 -5.38 -17.14
C SER A 207 7.21 -5.73 -16.64
N GLY A 208 7.08 -6.16 -15.39
CA GLY A 208 5.80 -6.48 -14.76
C GLY A 208 4.85 -5.28 -14.75
N ASP A 209 3.56 -5.55 -14.96
CA ASP A 209 2.51 -4.54 -15.00
C ASP A 209 2.02 -4.23 -13.57
N MET A 210 2.50 -3.10 -13.04
CA MET A 210 2.13 -2.59 -11.73
C MET A 210 0.64 -2.27 -11.62
N GLU A 211 0.04 -1.64 -12.63
CA GLU A 211 -1.37 -1.24 -12.58
C GLU A 211 -2.27 -2.47 -12.54
N LYS A 212 -1.99 -3.49 -13.36
CA LYS A 212 -2.68 -4.78 -13.31
C LYS A 212 -2.55 -5.43 -11.92
N ALA A 213 -1.34 -5.47 -11.36
CA ALA A 213 -1.11 -6.06 -10.04
C ALA A 213 -1.90 -5.34 -8.94
N ILE A 214 -2.00 -4.01 -8.99
CA ILE A 214 -2.72 -3.21 -7.99
C ILE A 214 -4.24 -3.33 -8.17
N VAL A 215 -4.75 -3.18 -9.40
CA VAL A 215 -6.20 -3.21 -9.68
C VAL A 215 -6.80 -4.58 -9.34
N HIS A 216 -6.14 -5.66 -9.75
CA HIS A 216 -6.67 -7.02 -9.58
C HIS A 216 -6.19 -7.69 -8.30
N GLY A 217 -5.04 -7.26 -7.76
CA GLY A 217 -4.49 -7.76 -6.51
C GLY A 217 -5.17 -7.21 -5.26
N GLY A 218 -5.92 -6.11 -5.33
CA GLY A 218 -6.75 -5.62 -4.21
C GLY A 218 -5.99 -4.92 -3.08
N TRP A 219 -6.50 -5.01 -1.86
CA TRP A 219 -6.05 -4.18 -0.74
C TRP A 219 -4.67 -4.58 -0.20
N ASN A 220 -4.43 -5.89 -0.02
CA ASN A 220 -3.19 -6.41 0.56
C ASN A 220 -2.24 -6.94 -0.50
N VAL A 221 -1.35 -6.07 -0.97
CA VAL A 221 -0.37 -6.38 -2.01
C VAL A 221 1.04 -5.96 -1.58
N LEU A 222 2.04 -6.74 -1.97
CA LEU A 222 3.45 -6.47 -1.70
C LEU A 222 4.23 -6.53 -3.02
N LEU A 223 4.69 -5.37 -3.50
CA LEU A 223 5.18 -5.21 -4.86
C LEU A 223 6.71 -5.33 -4.82
N ASN A 224 7.24 -6.41 -5.39
CA ASN A 224 8.64 -6.78 -5.21
C ASN A 224 9.53 -6.32 -6.36
N VAL A 225 10.53 -5.51 -6.03
CA VAL A 225 11.55 -4.99 -6.96
C VAL A 225 12.93 -5.44 -6.50
N GLY A 226 13.71 -6.04 -7.39
CA GLY A 226 15.05 -6.55 -7.09
C GLY A 226 16.15 -5.74 -7.77
N ARG A 227 16.68 -6.30 -8.86
CA ARG A 227 17.83 -5.78 -9.61
C ARG A 227 17.78 -4.28 -9.93
N SER A 228 16.61 -3.75 -10.29
CA SER A 228 16.43 -2.32 -10.60
C SER A 228 16.78 -1.38 -9.43
N ILE A 229 16.81 -1.89 -8.19
CA ILE A 229 17.26 -1.15 -7.01
C ILE A 229 18.68 -1.58 -6.63
N VAL A 230 18.92 -2.88 -6.39
CA VAL A 230 20.18 -3.35 -5.79
C VAL A 230 21.39 -3.31 -6.74
N GLU A 231 21.16 -3.21 -8.05
CA GLU A 231 22.22 -3.01 -9.06
C GLU A 231 22.35 -1.54 -9.48
N SER A 232 21.51 -0.64 -8.96
CA SER A 232 21.60 0.81 -9.21
C SER A 232 22.87 1.40 -8.59
N PRO A 233 23.51 2.41 -9.22
CA PRO A 233 24.56 3.20 -8.57
C PRO A 233 24.02 4.02 -7.38
N GLU A 234 22.73 4.38 -7.39
CA GLU A 234 22.03 5.12 -6.34
C GLU A 234 20.81 4.31 -5.84
N PRO A 235 21.00 3.22 -5.08
CA PRO A 235 19.92 2.33 -4.61
C PRO A 235 18.87 3.05 -3.75
N GLU A 236 19.27 4.01 -2.91
CA GLU A 236 18.36 4.84 -2.10
C GLU A 236 17.40 5.65 -2.97
N ARG A 237 17.91 6.26 -4.04
CA ARG A 237 17.12 7.06 -4.97
C ARG A 237 16.17 6.16 -5.77
N ALA A 238 16.68 5.04 -6.28
CA ALA A 238 15.86 4.05 -6.98
C ALA A 238 14.74 3.52 -6.08
N ALA A 239 15.04 3.17 -4.82
CA ALA A 239 14.05 2.71 -3.86
C ALA A 239 13.01 3.80 -3.53
N ALA A 240 13.42 5.06 -3.39
CA ALA A 240 12.52 6.19 -3.18
C ALA A 240 11.55 6.39 -4.36
N GLU A 241 12.06 6.32 -5.59
CA GLU A 241 11.26 6.45 -6.81
C GLU A 241 10.25 5.31 -6.94
N TYR A 242 10.68 4.06 -6.74
CA TYR A 242 9.76 2.91 -6.74
C TYR A 242 8.71 3.00 -5.63
N ARG A 243 9.10 3.33 -4.39
CA ARG A 243 8.14 3.54 -3.29
C ARG A 243 7.08 4.55 -3.70
N LYS A 244 7.49 5.69 -4.23
CA LYS A 244 6.59 6.77 -4.63
C LYS A 244 5.60 6.28 -5.69
N VAL A 245 6.10 5.77 -6.83
CA VAL A 245 5.25 5.37 -7.95
C VAL A 245 4.30 4.24 -7.58
N LEU A 246 4.79 3.20 -6.91
CA LEU A 246 3.99 2.04 -6.49
C LEU A 246 2.90 2.45 -5.50
N THR A 247 3.27 3.22 -4.47
CA THR A 247 2.34 3.59 -3.39
C THR A 247 1.33 4.64 -3.86
N GLU A 248 1.72 5.60 -4.69
CA GLU A 248 0.80 6.56 -5.31
C GLU A 248 -0.23 5.87 -6.19
N SER A 249 0.19 4.91 -7.01
CA SER A 249 -0.75 4.11 -7.81
C SER A 249 -1.69 3.30 -6.92
N TRP A 250 -1.16 2.63 -5.89
CA TRP A 250 -1.97 1.83 -4.97
C TRP A 250 -3.02 2.65 -4.22
N ILE A 251 -2.63 3.82 -3.70
CA ILE A 251 -3.57 4.76 -3.06
C ILE A 251 -4.65 5.19 -4.05
N ARG A 252 -4.24 5.63 -5.25
CA ARG A 252 -5.13 6.19 -6.25
C ARG A 252 -6.16 5.21 -6.75
N VAL A 253 -5.73 3.99 -7.06
CA VAL A 253 -6.61 2.91 -7.54
C VAL A 253 -7.56 2.47 -6.42
N ASN A 254 -7.05 2.18 -5.21
CA ASN A 254 -7.91 1.70 -4.13
C ASN A 254 -8.91 2.77 -3.67
N ALA A 255 -8.51 4.04 -3.60
CA ALA A 255 -9.46 5.11 -3.27
C ALA A 255 -10.57 5.23 -4.32
N ALA A 256 -10.23 5.14 -5.61
CA ALA A 256 -11.23 5.18 -6.68
C ALA A 256 -12.17 3.96 -6.63
N LEU A 257 -11.63 2.76 -6.39
CA LEU A 257 -12.44 1.55 -6.25
C LEU A 257 -13.39 1.62 -5.05
N GLU A 258 -12.94 2.12 -3.90
CA GLU A 258 -13.81 2.33 -2.74
C GLU A 258 -14.91 3.37 -3.02
N ILE A 259 -14.60 4.47 -3.74
CA ILE A 259 -15.60 5.45 -4.18
C ILE A 259 -16.63 4.83 -5.12
N ILE A 260 -16.19 4.05 -6.12
CA ILE A 260 -17.06 3.45 -7.14
C ILE A 260 -17.95 2.36 -6.54
N ARG A 261 -17.39 1.50 -5.67
CA ARG A 261 -18.07 0.30 -5.15
C ARG A 261 -18.97 0.59 -3.95
N THR A 262 -18.74 1.69 -3.23
CA THR A 262 -19.55 2.01 -2.05
C THR A 262 -20.92 2.55 -2.45
N PRO A 263 -22.02 1.91 -2.01
CA PRO A 263 -23.36 2.38 -2.33
C PRO A 263 -23.59 3.85 -1.96
N GLY A 264 -24.19 4.60 -2.87
CA GLY A 264 -24.56 6.00 -2.63
C GLY A 264 -23.43 7.03 -2.76
N VAL A 265 -22.16 6.61 -2.76
CA VAL A 265 -20.99 7.50 -2.92
C VAL A 265 -20.81 7.90 -4.38
N TYR A 266 -20.89 6.95 -5.30
CA TYR A 266 -20.79 7.20 -6.73
C TYR A 266 -22.12 6.93 -7.43
N ARG A 267 -22.52 7.81 -8.35
CA ARG A 267 -23.69 7.63 -9.20
C ARG A 267 -23.34 7.99 -10.64
N TYR A 268 -23.76 7.16 -11.58
CA TYR A 268 -23.59 7.38 -13.01
C TYR A 268 -24.98 7.44 -13.67
N SER A 269 -25.25 8.51 -14.42
CA SER A 269 -26.50 8.72 -15.13
C SER A 269 -26.26 9.53 -16.41
N PRO A 270 -25.79 8.88 -17.50
CA PRO A 270 -25.52 9.57 -18.75
C PRO A 270 -26.80 10.06 -19.46
N GLU A 271 -27.93 9.37 -19.26
CA GLU A 271 -29.22 9.73 -19.86
C GLU A 271 -29.95 10.85 -19.09
N LYS A 272 -29.63 11.03 -17.81
CA LYS A 272 -30.20 12.08 -16.95
C LYS A 272 -29.08 12.74 -16.14
N PRO A 273 -28.31 13.65 -16.79
CA PRO A 273 -27.17 14.30 -16.15
C PRO A 273 -27.56 15.01 -14.85
N PHE A 274 -26.63 14.99 -13.89
CA PHE A 274 -26.74 15.74 -12.65
C PHE A 274 -26.42 17.21 -12.91
N ILE A 275 -27.20 18.11 -12.32
CA ILE A 275 -26.87 19.54 -12.26
C ILE A 275 -25.98 19.78 -11.05
N LEU A 276 -24.73 20.17 -11.30
CA LEU A 276 -23.77 20.50 -10.25
C LEU A 276 -24.07 21.86 -9.63
N SER A 277 -23.50 22.16 -8.45
CA SER A 277 -23.60 23.48 -7.82
C SER A 277 -23.03 24.62 -8.69
N SER A 278 -22.16 24.29 -9.66
CA SER A 278 -21.66 25.20 -10.68
C SER A 278 -22.66 25.49 -11.82
N GLY A 279 -23.82 24.82 -11.82
CA GLY A 279 -24.81 24.87 -12.89
C GLY A 279 -24.47 24.00 -14.11
N LYS A 280 -23.30 23.35 -14.13
CA LYS A 280 -22.90 22.45 -15.23
C LYS A 280 -23.57 21.08 -15.11
N GLU A 281 -23.86 20.47 -16.25
CA GLU A 281 -24.31 19.09 -16.33
C GLU A 281 -23.13 18.11 -16.18
N SER A 282 -23.37 16.99 -15.51
CA SER A 282 -22.39 15.93 -15.28
C SER A 282 -23.07 14.57 -15.39
N ASP A 283 -22.50 13.67 -16.19
CA ASP A 283 -22.95 12.28 -16.35
C ASP A 283 -22.68 11.42 -15.10
N TYR A 284 -21.92 11.93 -14.14
CA TYR A 284 -21.65 11.30 -12.86
C TYR A 284 -21.75 12.26 -11.68
N TYR A 285 -21.91 11.72 -10.48
CA TYR A 285 -21.92 12.45 -9.22
C TYR A 285 -21.16 11.66 -8.13
N VAL A 286 -20.34 12.37 -7.36
CA VAL A 286 -19.55 11.82 -6.25
C VAL A 286 -19.95 12.54 -4.96
N ASP A 287 -20.46 11.78 -3.99
CA ASP A 287 -20.84 12.25 -2.66
C ASP A 287 -20.04 11.49 -1.59
N ILE A 288 -18.90 12.06 -1.19
CA ILE A 288 -18.04 11.46 -0.17
C ILE A 288 -18.73 11.44 1.21
N ARG A 289 -19.80 12.22 1.44
CA ARG A 289 -20.52 12.18 2.73
C ARG A 289 -21.20 10.84 2.95
N ALA A 290 -21.70 10.21 1.88
CA ALA A 290 -22.29 8.88 1.95
C ALA A 290 -21.29 7.82 2.43
N LEU A 291 -19.98 8.01 2.19
CA LEU A 291 -18.91 7.08 2.59
C LEU A 291 -18.95 6.81 4.10
N TYR A 292 -19.28 7.82 4.91
CA TYR A 292 -19.25 7.70 6.37
C TYR A 292 -20.33 6.76 6.93
N SER A 293 -21.37 6.44 6.15
CA SER A 293 -22.36 5.41 6.46
C SER A 293 -21.81 3.98 6.34
N HIS A 294 -20.60 3.81 5.78
CA HIS A 294 -19.98 2.50 5.52
C HIS A 294 -18.68 2.34 6.33
N PRO A 295 -18.70 1.60 7.46
CA PRO A 295 -17.56 1.50 8.37
C PRO A 295 -16.26 0.97 7.76
N GLU A 296 -16.34 -0.04 6.90
CA GLU A 296 -15.16 -0.61 6.27
C GLU A 296 -14.57 0.32 5.18
N PRO A 297 -15.34 0.79 4.17
CA PRO A 297 -14.84 1.76 3.19
C PRO A 297 -14.28 3.05 3.81
N ARG A 298 -14.96 3.65 4.80
CA ARG A 298 -14.44 4.85 5.47
C ARG A 298 -13.11 4.58 6.20
N SER A 299 -12.95 3.39 6.77
CA SER A 299 -11.71 3.00 7.46
C SER A 299 -10.56 2.81 6.48
N LYS A 300 -10.82 2.22 5.30
CA LYS A 300 -9.86 2.08 4.20
C LYS A 300 -9.45 3.44 3.63
N ILE A 301 -10.39 4.33 3.35
CA ILE A 301 -10.07 5.69 2.86
C ILE A 301 -9.22 6.46 3.87
N ALA A 302 -9.54 6.38 5.16
CA ALA A 302 -8.70 6.96 6.21
C ALA A 302 -7.30 6.32 6.28
N GLU A 303 -7.19 5.01 6.06
CA GLU A 303 -5.89 4.33 5.98
C GLU A 303 -5.06 4.82 4.80
N LEU A 304 -5.66 4.94 3.62
CA LEU A 304 -5.01 5.49 2.43
C LEU A 304 -4.51 6.92 2.67
N MET A 305 -5.29 7.74 3.39
CA MET A 305 -4.89 9.09 3.78
C MET A 305 -3.65 9.08 4.68
N LEU A 306 -3.59 8.20 5.68
CA LEU A 306 -2.43 8.08 6.56
C LEU A 306 -1.18 7.60 5.82
N VAL A 307 -1.33 6.64 4.89
CA VAL A 307 -0.24 6.17 4.02
C VAL A 307 0.25 7.33 3.15
N LYS A 308 -0.64 8.13 2.54
CA LYS A 308 -0.28 9.32 1.72
C LYS A 308 0.50 10.34 2.54
N ILE A 309 -0.01 10.69 3.73
CA ILE A 309 0.64 11.63 4.67
C ILE A 309 2.03 11.14 5.07
N SER A 310 2.18 9.86 5.37
CA SER A 310 3.46 9.26 5.75
C SER A 310 4.45 9.17 4.60
N MET A 311 3.96 8.83 3.40
CA MET A 311 4.76 8.83 2.18
C MET A 311 5.37 10.20 1.88
N GLU A 312 4.59 11.26 2.13
CA GLU A 312 4.99 12.65 1.88
C GLU A 312 5.70 13.32 3.06
N GLY A 313 6.00 12.57 4.14
CA GLY A 313 6.79 13.05 5.27
C GLY A 313 6.04 13.98 6.24
N ASN A 314 4.71 14.03 6.17
CA ASN A 314 3.87 14.95 6.92
C ASN A 314 3.30 14.37 8.24
N VAL A 315 4.00 13.42 8.86
CA VAL A 315 3.58 12.78 10.13
C VAL A 315 3.91 13.61 11.38
N ASN A 316 4.95 14.44 11.32
CA ASN A 316 5.40 15.31 12.42
C ASN A 316 4.72 16.68 12.35
N VAL A 317 3.38 16.66 12.31
CA VAL A 317 2.50 17.84 12.37
C VAL A 317 1.93 17.98 13.77
N ASP A 318 1.39 19.16 14.08
CA ASP A 318 0.78 19.47 15.37
C ASP A 318 -0.75 19.37 15.30
N LYS A 319 -1.32 19.75 14.15
CA LYS A 319 -2.77 19.82 13.94
C LYS A 319 -3.19 19.28 12.59
N VAL A 320 -4.42 18.75 12.55
CA VAL A 320 -5.20 18.52 11.34
C VAL A 320 -6.28 19.58 11.27
N ALA A 321 -6.36 20.29 10.15
CA ALA A 321 -7.39 21.28 9.85
C ALA A 321 -8.36 20.76 8.79
N THR A 322 -9.56 21.33 8.72
CA THR A 322 -10.56 21.01 7.69
C THR A 322 -11.60 22.11 7.58
N THR A 323 -12.51 21.97 6.62
CA THR A 323 -13.68 22.85 6.47
C THR A 323 -14.94 22.15 7.00
N GLU A 324 -15.86 22.92 7.58
CA GLU A 324 -17.20 22.40 7.84
C GLU A 324 -17.95 22.18 6.52
N THR A 325 -18.87 21.24 6.39
CA THR A 325 -19.21 20.16 7.33
C THR A 325 -18.63 18.81 6.87
N ALA A 326 -18.41 18.66 5.56
CA ALA A 326 -18.16 17.37 4.91
C ALA A 326 -16.76 16.80 5.17
N GLY A 327 -15.76 17.66 5.35
CA GLY A 327 -14.39 17.28 5.70
C GLY A 327 -14.19 16.84 7.15
N ILE A 328 -15.05 17.30 8.07
CA ILE A 328 -14.93 17.04 9.51
C ILE A 328 -14.79 15.54 9.82
N PRO A 329 -15.60 14.61 9.28
CA PRO A 329 -15.52 13.21 9.67
C PRO A 329 -14.20 12.54 9.27
N ILE A 330 -13.69 12.73 8.04
CA ILE A 330 -12.40 12.18 7.63
C ILE A 330 -11.23 12.83 8.40
N ALA A 331 -11.27 14.15 8.57
CA ALA A 331 -10.27 14.88 9.33
C ALA A 331 -10.21 14.43 10.79
N SER A 332 -11.37 14.14 11.40
CA SER A 332 -11.46 13.62 12.77
C SER A 332 -10.80 12.25 12.89
N ILE A 333 -11.08 11.32 11.96
CA ILE A 333 -10.47 9.99 11.96
C ILE A 333 -8.96 10.07 11.75
N VAL A 334 -8.50 10.94 10.85
CA VAL A 334 -7.07 11.13 10.59
C VAL A 334 -6.37 11.77 11.78
N ALA A 335 -6.97 12.79 12.40
CA ALA A 335 -6.44 13.44 13.60
C ALA A 335 -6.32 12.45 14.77
N ASP A 336 -7.36 11.64 15.00
CA ASP A 336 -7.37 10.58 16.02
C ASP A 336 -6.25 9.57 15.79
N ARG A 337 -6.15 9.01 14.57
CA ARG A 337 -5.14 8.00 14.24
C ARG A 337 -3.70 8.53 14.22
N LEU A 338 -3.50 9.83 14.03
CA LEU A 338 -2.20 10.49 14.15
C LEU A 338 -1.91 10.98 15.59
N CYS A 339 -2.89 10.89 16.49
CA CYS A 339 -2.86 11.49 17.83
C CYS A 339 -2.58 13.01 17.79
N LYS A 340 -3.26 13.75 16.91
CA LYS A 340 -3.07 15.20 16.69
C LYS A 340 -4.33 15.99 16.99
N GLY A 341 -4.17 17.29 17.27
CA GLY A 341 -5.33 18.16 17.50
C GLY A 341 -6.11 18.41 16.22
N LEU A 342 -7.44 18.41 16.30
CA LEU A 342 -8.32 18.78 15.20
C LEU A 342 -8.73 20.26 15.33
N VAL A 343 -8.71 20.99 14.22
CA VAL A 343 -9.32 22.31 14.09
C VAL A 343 -10.20 22.32 12.83
N TYR A 344 -11.25 23.13 12.79
CA TYR A 344 -12.07 23.26 11.59
C TYR A 344 -12.53 24.69 11.35
N VAL A 345 -12.69 25.03 10.07
CA VAL A 345 -13.04 26.37 9.60
C VAL A 345 -14.51 26.40 9.20
N ARG A 346 -15.24 27.37 9.73
CA ARG A 346 -16.66 27.59 9.46
C ARG A 346 -16.86 28.39 8.17
N HIS A 347 -17.98 28.17 7.49
CA HIS A 347 -18.38 28.96 6.32
C HIS A 347 -18.73 30.40 6.68
N LYS A 348 -19.27 30.62 7.88
CA LYS A 348 -19.61 31.95 8.40
C LYS A 348 -19.03 32.12 9.80
N GLU A 349 -18.64 33.35 10.12
CA GLU A 349 -18.27 33.74 11.48
C GLU A 349 -19.42 33.52 12.46
N LYS A 350 -19.08 33.27 13.73
CA LYS A 350 -20.09 33.21 14.79
C LYS A 350 -20.74 34.58 14.97
N GLY A 351 -22.07 34.64 14.91
CA GLY A 351 -22.84 35.85 15.24
C GLY A 351 -22.86 36.23 16.73
N TYR A 352 -22.23 35.44 17.61
CA TYR A 352 -22.17 35.64 19.06
C TYR A 352 -20.92 34.97 19.66
N GLY A 353 -20.32 35.56 20.71
CA GLY A 353 -19.06 35.08 21.32
C GLY A 353 -17.80 35.73 20.71
N THR A 354 -16.71 34.98 20.56
CA THR A 354 -15.41 35.50 20.07
C THR A 354 -15.37 35.83 18.57
N GLY A 355 -16.45 35.62 17.82
CA GLY A 355 -16.54 35.91 16.38
C GLY A 355 -15.63 35.07 15.47
N ARG A 356 -14.93 34.06 16.01
CA ARG A 356 -13.88 33.32 15.27
C ARG A 356 -14.47 32.41 14.19
N LYS A 357 -13.86 32.45 12.99
CA LYS A 357 -14.12 31.53 11.87
C LYS A 357 -13.56 30.13 12.11
N VAL A 358 -12.53 29.99 12.97
CA VAL A 358 -11.88 28.70 13.29
C VAL A 358 -12.33 28.19 14.66
N GLU A 359 -12.72 26.92 14.71
CA GLU A 359 -13.03 26.17 15.94
C GLU A 359 -11.83 25.27 16.31
N GLY A 360 -11.51 25.24 17.60
CA GLY A 360 -10.28 24.65 18.12
C GLY A 360 -9.20 25.69 18.42
N ILE A 361 -7.98 25.24 18.69
CA ILE A 361 -6.84 26.09 19.09
C ILE A 361 -5.69 25.87 18.10
N VAL A 362 -5.33 26.94 17.40
CA VAL A 362 -4.12 27.06 16.58
C VAL A 362 -3.16 27.99 17.31
N GLN A 363 -1.93 27.55 17.52
CA GLN A 363 -0.85 28.35 18.07
C GLN A 363 0.08 28.83 16.97
N HIS A 364 0.76 29.95 17.21
CA HIS A 364 1.75 30.47 16.28
C HIS A 364 2.88 29.44 16.09
N GLY A 365 3.18 29.09 14.85
CA GLY A 365 4.19 28.10 14.50
C GLY A 365 3.69 26.66 14.40
N ASP A 366 2.43 26.37 14.77
CA ASP A 366 1.84 25.04 14.59
C ASP A 366 2.01 24.57 13.14
N ARG A 367 2.54 23.38 12.94
CA ARG A 367 2.59 22.71 11.64
C ARG A 367 1.25 22.04 11.38
N VAL A 368 0.55 22.48 10.35
CA VAL A 368 -0.82 22.05 10.07
C VAL A 368 -0.88 21.32 8.72
N ILE A 369 -1.62 20.22 8.67
CA ILE A 369 -2.12 19.68 7.40
C ILE A 369 -3.62 19.88 7.34
N CYS A 370 -4.15 20.20 6.17
CA CYS A 370 -5.59 20.19 5.97
C CYS A 370 -6.02 18.84 5.41
N VAL A 371 -7.15 18.30 5.84
CA VAL A 371 -7.73 17.05 5.32
C VAL A 371 -9.20 17.29 5.06
N ASP A 372 -9.65 17.06 3.83
CA ASP A 372 -11.02 17.32 3.41
C ASP A 372 -11.60 16.16 2.57
N ASP A 373 -12.90 16.19 2.33
CA ASP A 373 -13.60 15.14 1.57
C ASP A 373 -13.35 15.29 0.07
N LEU A 374 -13.63 16.45 -0.50
CA LEU A 374 -13.54 16.68 -1.94
C LEU A 374 -13.21 18.14 -2.24
N THR A 375 -12.53 18.37 -3.36
CA THR A 375 -12.34 19.73 -3.88
C THR A 375 -12.71 19.87 -5.36
N THR A 376 -13.06 21.10 -5.76
CA THR A 376 -13.41 21.49 -7.12
C THR A 376 -12.51 22.63 -7.60
N THR A 377 -12.95 23.88 -7.47
CA THR A 377 -12.21 25.10 -7.79
C THR A 377 -11.20 25.46 -6.70
N GLY A 378 -11.35 24.89 -5.49
CA GLY A 378 -10.47 25.09 -4.33
C GLY A 378 -10.78 26.32 -3.48
N GLU A 379 -11.89 27.03 -3.70
CA GLU A 379 -12.23 28.25 -2.95
C GLU A 379 -12.34 27.99 -1.45
N THR A 380 -13.12 26.99 -1.04
CA THR A 380 -13.23 26.60 0.38
C THR A 380 -11.89 26.14 0.97
N ALA A 381 -11.07 25.47 0.17
CA ALA A 381 -9.75 25.02 0.60
C ALA A 381 -8.80 26.20 0.84
N GLU A 382 -8.78 27.18 -0.07
CA GLU A 382 -8.03 28.43 0.06
C GLU A 382 -8.46 29.21 1.31
N ASP A 383 -9.76 29.32 1.54
CA ASP A 383 -10.35 29.95 2.72
C ASP A 383 -9.89 29.28 4.03
N CYS A 384 -9.84 27.95 4.04
CA CYS A 384 -9.35 27.18 5.18
C CYS A 384 -7.87 27.48 5.46
N VAL A 385 -7.04 27.44 4.41
CA VAL A 385 -5.61 27.74 4.53
C VAL A 385 -5.37 29.14 5.06
N LYS A 386 -6.09 30.15 4.55
CA LYS A 386 -5.97 31.53 4.99
C LYS A 386 -6.38 31.68 6.45
N ALA A 387 -7.54 31.14 6.84
CA ALA A 387 -8.04 31.25 8.21
C ALA A 387 -7.08 30.60 9.24
N VAL A 388 -6.45 29.46 8.90
CA VAL A 388 -5.43 28.85 9.76
C VAL A 388 -4.14 29.68 9.80
N SER A 389 -3.72 30.22 8.65
CA SER A 389 -2.49 31.01 8.54
C SER A 389 -2.61 32.37 9.26
N GLU A 390 -3.78 33.00 9.26
CA GLU A 390 -4.07 34.23 10.01
C GLU A 390 -3.90 34.06 11.52
N LEU A 391 -4.10 32.83 12.04
CA LEU A 391 -3.84 32.48 13.44
C LEU A 391 -2.38 32.09 13.71
N GLY A 392 -1.51 32.18 12.70
CA GLY A 392 -0.08 31.86 12.79
C GLY A 392 0.27 30.39 12.56
N GLY A 393 -0.69 29.55 12.16
CA GLY A 393 -0.42 28.16 11.76
C GLY A 393 0.26 28.08 10.39
N LYS A 394 1.19 27.15 10.23
CA LYS A 394 1.89 26.89 8.96
C LYS A 394 1.26 25.68 8.26
N VAL A 395 0.42 25.92 7.26
CA VAL A 395 -0.18 24.84 6.46
C VAL A 395 0.86 24.25 5.50
N LEU A 396 1.14 22.95 5.64
CA LEU A 396 2.16 22.25 4.84
C LEU A 396 1.61 21.69 3.53
N THR A 397 0.42 21.09 3.58
CA THR A 397 -0.22 20.40 2.44
C THR A 397 -1.73 20.34 2.71
N TYR A 398 -2.52 20.48 1.65
CA TYR A 398 -3.96 20.27 1.67
C TYR A 398 -4.28 18.90 1.08
N TYR A 399 -4.86 18.01 1.88
CA TYR A 399 -5.23 16.68 1.49
C TYR A 399 -6.72 16.57 1.19
N VAL A 400 -7.08 15.85 0.13
CA VAL A 400 -8.48 15.54 -0.20
C VAL A 400 -8.66 14.07 -0.55
N VAL A 401 -9.83 13.50 -0.24
CA VAL A 401 -10.16 12.15 -0.72
C VAL A 401 -10.31 12.16 -2.24
N PHE A 402 -11.02 13.16 -2.79
CA PHE A 402 -11.27 13.26 -4.23
C PHE A 402 -11.00 14.67 -4.76
N ASP A 403 -10.20 14.77 -5.83
CA ASP A 403 -10.05 16.01 -6.60
C ASP A 403 -10.84 15.94 -7.90
N ARG A 404 -11.74 16.91 -8.11
CA ARG A 404 -12.50 17.00 -9.37
C ARG A 404 -11.67 17.48 -10.56
N GLU A 405 -10.46 17.99 -10.33
CA GLU A 405 -9.55 18.53 -11.35
C GLU A 405 -10.12 19.80 -12.02
N GLU A 406 -10.76 20.66 -11.22
CA GLU A 406 -11.42 21.90 -11.67
C GLU A 406 -10.67 23.18 -11.25
N GLY A 407 -9.36 23.08 -10.98
CA GLY A 407 -8.46 24.22 -10.72
C GLY A 407 -8.00 24.41 -9.27
N ALA A 408 -8.40 23.53 -8.34
CA ALA A 408 -7.99 23.62 -6.93
C ALA A 408 -6.46 23.53 -6.74
N ALA A 409 -5.77 22.71 -7.52
CA ALA A 409 -4.32 22.54 -7.42
C ALA A 409 -3.58 23.86 -7.70
N ASP A 410 -3.92 24.55 -8.79
CA ASP A 410 -3.31 25.83 -9.16
C ASP A 410 -3.64 26.93 -8.16
N ARG A 411 -4.89 26.98 -7.69
CA ARG A 411 -5.33 27.94 -6.67
C ARG A 411 -4.53 27.81 -5.38
N LEU A 412 -4.39 26.61 -4.84
CA LEU A 412 -3.62 26.39 -3.61
C LEU A 412 -2.12 26.64 -3.83
N SER A 413 -1.59 26.24 -4.99
CA SER A 413 -0.19 26.50 -5.35
C SER A 413 0.14 28.00 -5.37
N SER A 414 -0.80 28.85 -5.83
CA SER A 414 -0.65 30.31 -5.87
C SER A 414 -0.44 30.96 -4.49
N ILE A 415 -0.86 30.28 -3.42
CA ILE A 415 -0.65 30.69 -2.03
C ILE A 415 0.40 29.82 -1.30
N GLY A 416 1.20 29.06 -2.06
CA GLY A 416 2.32 28.28 -1.52
C GLY A 416 1.93 26.96 -0.85
N VAL A 417 0.71 26.46 -1.07
CA VAL A 417 0.23 25.19 -0.49
C VAL A 417 0.00 24.16 -1.59
N ARG A 418 0.57 22.96 -1.43
CA ARG A 418 0.35 21.85 -2.36
C ARG A 418 -0.99 21.16 -2.08
N LEU A 419 -1.78 20.89 -3.13
CA LEU A 419 -2.89 19.94 -3.10
C LEU A 419 -2.37 18.51 -3.26
N SER A 420 -2.80 17.59 -2.40
CA SER A 420 -2.51 16.16 -2.51
C SER A 420 -3.81 15.37 -2.38
N CYS A 421 -4.23 14.69 -3.44
CA CYS A 421 -5.46 13.91 -3.45
C CYS A 421 -5.17 12.40 -3.28
N LEU A 422 -6.13 11.65 -2.74
CA LEU A 422 -6.08 10.19 -2.84
C LEU A 422 -6.39 9.75 -4.27
N THR A 423 -7.45 10.29 -4.87
CA THR A 423 -7.79 10.01 -6.27
C THR A 423 -8.50 11.19 -6.92
N ASN A 424 -8.81 11.07 -8.21
CA ASN A 424 -9.33 12.16 -9.02
C ASN A 424 -10.28 11.69 -10.14
N THR A 425 -10.91 12.66 -10.82
CA THR A 425 -11.80 12.44 -11.96
C THR A 425 -11.17 11.58 -13.06
N SER A 426 -9.93 11.89 -13.45
CA SER A 426 -9.21 11.16 -14.51
C SER A 426 -9.04 9.68 -14.19
N THR A 427 -8.68 9.35 -12.95
CA THR A 427 -8.55 7.96 -12.49
C THR A 427 -9.89 7.25 -12.51
N LEU A 428 -10.91 7.87 -11.93
CA LEU A 428 -12.25 7.28 -11.83
C LEU A 428 -12.79 6.92 -13.22
N ARG A 429 -12.66 7.83 -14.19
CA ARG A 429 -13.05 7.61 -15.58
C ARG A 429 -12.24 6.49 -16.25
N SER A 430 -10.94 6.42 -15.98
CA SER A 430 -10.07 5.36 -16.54
C SER A 430 -10.50 3.98 -16.06
N LEU A 431 -10.81 3.83 -14.77
CA LEU A 431 -11.25 2.55 -14.21
C LEU A 431 -12.63 2.14 -14.69
N MET A 432 -13.55 3.10 -14.89
CA MET A 432 -14.86 2.80 -15.45
C MET A 432 -14.80 2.28 -16.88
N LYS A 433 -13.97 2.87 -17.74
CA LYS A 433 -13.79 2.40 -19.12
C LYS A 433 -13.23 0.97 -19.21
N LYS A 434 -12.55 0.50 -18.16
CA LYS A 434 -12.02 -0.87 -18.07
C LYS A 434 -13.05 -1.86 -17.49
N ALA A 435 -14.11 -1.34 -16.87
CA ALA A 435 -15.16 -2.15 -16.25
C ALA A 435 -16.42 -2.29 -17.12
N ALA A 436 -16.54 -1.45 -18.17
CA ALA A 436 -17.53 -1.54 -19.25
C ALA A 436 -16.89 -2.24 -20.46
#